data_AF-D7KSD2-F1
#
_entry.id   AF-D7KSD2-F1
#
_cell.length_a   1.000
_cell.length_b   1.000
_cell.length_c   1.000
_cell.angle_alpha   90.00
_cell.angle_beta   90.00
_cell.angle_gamma   90.00
#
_symmetry.space_group_name_H-M   'P 1'
#
loop_
_entity.id
_entity.type
_entity.pdbx_description
1 polymer ?
#
loop_
_entity_poly.entity_id
_entity_poly.type
_entity_poly.pdbx_seq_one_letter_code
_entity_poly.pdbx_strand_id
1 'polypeptide(L)' 'MQIFVKGVEGKPVNIKVTDDKTKIKILKSLVEAKEEISIEEQKIYFGGKMLIDNDATFGDYYDNEGSSQQFVVRLVGGI' A
#
# COMPACT_ATOMS: atom_id res chain seq x y z
N MET A 1 1.49 1.51 13.33
CA MET A 1 0.93 0.32 12.66
C MET A 1 1.93 -0.20 11.64
N GLN A 2 1.85 -1.48 11.27
CA GLN A 2 2.75 -2.07 10.28
C GLN A 2 1.93 -2.83 9.24
N ILE A 3 2.26 -2.64 7.97
CA ILE A 3 1.63 -3.34 6.87
C ILE A 3 2.64 -4.06 6.01
N PHE A 4 2.18 -5.12 5.35
CA PHE A 4 2.98 -5.85 4.37
C PHE A 4 2.47 -5.51 2.99
N VAL A 5 3.37 -5.00 2.17
CA VAL A 5 3.13 -4.71 0.76
C VAL A 5 3.86 -5.76 -0.06
N LYS A 6 3.17 -6.48 -0.94
CA LYS A 6 3.85 -7.40 -1.86
C LYS A 6 4.59 -6.59 -2.94
N GLY A 7 5.93 -6.65 -2.94
CA GLY A 7 6.80 -5.98 -3.90
C GLY A 7 6.89 -6.70 -5.24
N VAL A 8 7.68 -6.14 -6.15
CA VAL A 8 7.80 -6.59 -7.56
C VAL A 8 8.36 -7.99 -7.72
N GLU A 9 9.29 -8.36 -6.83
CA GLU A 9 9.88 -9.70 -6.77
C GLU A 9 8.94 -10.72 -6.10
N GLY A 10 7.72 -10.30 -5.72
CA GLY A 10 6.78 -11.10 -4.97
C GLY A 10 7.13 -11.26 -3.48
N LYS A 11 8.18 -10.59 -3.00
CA LYS A 11 8.58 -10.57 -1.59
C LYS A 11 7.76 -9.55 -0.80
N PRO A 12 7.36 -9.87 0.45
CA PRO A 12 6.64 -8.91 1.30
C PRO A 12 7.61 -7.85 1.83
N VAL A 13 7.32 -6.59 1.50
CA VAL A 13 8.00 -5.40 2.00
C VAL A 13 7.23 -4.87 3.20
N ASN A 14 7.95 -4.63 4.27
CA ASN A 14 7.37 -4.08 5.48
C ASN A 14 7.29 -2.54 5.38
N ILE A 15 6.09 -1.97 5.41
CA ILE A 15 5.87 -0.51 5.48
C ILE A 15 5.31 -0.15 6.86
N LYS A 16 5.99 0.80 7.52
CA LYS A 16 5.55 1.32 8.82
C LYS A 16 4.66 2.53 8.57
N VAL A 17 3.42 2.45 9.03
CA VAL A 17 2.45 3.55 8.99
C VAL A 17 2.25 4.09 10.40
N THR A 18 2.23 5.41 10.53
CA THR A 18 2.13 6.05 11.85
C THR A 18 0.73 5.90 12.44
N ASP A 19 -0.31 6.06 11.62
CA ASP A 19 -1.70 6.17 12.07
C ASP A 19 -2.69 5.65 11.01
N ASP A 20 -3.90 5.28 11.40
CA ASP A 20 -4.98 4.90 10.47
C ASP A 20 -5.42 6.08 9.58
N LYS A 21 -5.21 7.32 10.03
CA LYS A 21 -5.48 8.52 9.22
C LYS A 21 -4.45 8.77 8.11
N THR A 22 -3.46 7.88 7.94
CA THR A 22 -2.47 8.02 6.88
C THR A 22 -3.16 8.00 5.52
N LYS A 23 -2.96 9.05 4.72
CA LYS A 23 -3.49 9.10 3.35
C LYS A 23 -2.84 8.04 2.45
N ILE A 24 -3.59 7.48 1.51
CA ILE A 24 -3.07 6.50 0.54
C ILE A 24 -1.87 7.04 -0.25
N LYS A 25 -1.86 8.34 -0.55
CA LYS A 25 -0.72 9.02 -1.18
C LYS A 25 0.58 8.87 -0.39
N ILE A 26 0.52 9.00 0.93
CA ILE A 26 1.70 8.87 1.81
C ILE A 26 2.21 7.43 1.78
N LEU A 27 1.30 6.45 1.76
CA LEU A 27 1.65 5.04 1.63
C LEU A 27 2.43 4.74 0.34
N LYS A 28 1.97 5.28 -0.78
CA LYS A 28 2.68 5.11 -2.06
C LYS A 28 4.07 5.76 -2.05
N SER A 29 4.21 6.95 -1.45
CA SER A 29 5.53 7.58 -1.28
C SER A 29 6.46 6.76 -0.40
N LEU A 30 5.95 6.10 0.64
CA LEU A 30 6.76 5.21 1.48
C LEU A 30 7.20 3.95 0.73
N VAL A 31 6.36 3.42 -0.15
CA VAL A 31 6.71 2.29 -1.02
C VAL A 31 7.73 2.72 -2.09
N GLU A 32 7.55 3.90 -2.70
CA GLU A 32 8.52 4.48 -3.64
C GLU A 32 9.90 4.63 -3.00
N ALA A 33 9.97 5.15 -1.78
CA ALA A 33 11.23 5.30 -1.05
C ALA A 33 11.91 3.96 -0.69
N LYS A 34 11.18 2.84 -0.67
CA LYS A 34 11.71 1.52 -0.32
C LYS A 34 12.04 0.64 -1.52
N GLU A 35 11.17 0.65 -2.52
CA GLU A 35 11.29 -0.20 -3.71
C GLU A 35 11.84 0.58 -4.91
N GLU A 36 11.99 1.90 -4.81
CA GLU A 36 12.43 2.81 -5.90
C GLU A 36 11.50 2.77 -7.13
N ILE A 37 10.20 2.62 -6.88
CA ILE A 37 9.17 2.52 -7.93
C ILE A 37 8.30 3.78 -7.91
N SER A 38 8.06 4.36 -9.08
CA SER A 38 7.21 5.55 -9.19
C SER A 38 5.80 5.31 -8.65
N ILE A 39 5.26 6.27 -7.90
CA ILE A 39 3.90 6.24 -7.31
C ILE A 39 2.79 5.94 -8.35
N GLU A 40 2.97 6.40 -9.59
CA GLU A 40 2.00 6.23 -10.68
C GLU A 40 1.95 4.79 -11.22
N GLU A 41 3.09 4.08 -11.14
CA GLU A 41 3.22 2.68 -11.58
C GLU A 41 2.73 1.70 -10.51
N GLN A 42 2.63 2.17 -9.25
CA GLN A 42 2.16 1.39 -8.12
C GLN A 42 0.62 1.32 -8.07
N LYS A 43 0.07 0.10 -8.22
CA LYS A 43 -1.34 -0.19 -7.87
C LYS A 43 -1.40 -0.95 -6.57
N ILE A 44 -1.79 -0.28 -5.49
CA ILE A 44 -2.05 -0.93 -4.20
C ILE A 44 -3.46 -1.54 -4.22
N TYR A 45 -3.55 -2.82 -3.89
CA TYR A 45 -4.80 -3.56 -3.71
C TYR A 45 -4.96 -4.00 -2.27
N PHE A 46 -6.17 -3.87 -1.75
CA PHE A 46 -6.56 -4.31 -0.43
C PHE A 46 -7.92 -5.00 -0.49
N GLY A 47 -8.00 -6.25 0.00
CA GLY A 47 -9.27 -7.00 0.01
C GLY A 47 -9.93 -7.14 -1.37
N GLY A 48 -9.13 -7.13 -2.45
CA GLY A 48 -9.62 -7.15 -3.84
C GLY A 48 -10.07 -5.78 -4.38
N LYS A 49 -10.03 -4.70 -3.58
CA LYS A 49 -10.28 -3.33 -4.03
C LYS A 49 -8.96 -2.60 -4.30
N MET A 50 -8.89 -1.86 -5.40
CA MET A 50 -7.76 -0.99 -5.68
C MET A 50 -7.86 0.28 -4.82
N LEU A 51 -6.78 0.63 -4.13
CA LEU A 51 -6.68 1.90 -3.43
C LEU A 51 -6.33 2.98 -4.45
N ILE A 52 -7.25 3.91 -4.64
CA ILE A 52 -7.08 5.06 -5.53
C ILE A 52 -6.60 6.23 -4.66
N ASP A 53 -5.78 7.12 -5.22
CA ASP A 53 -5.36 8.40 -4.60
C ASP A 53 -6.53 9.39 -4.48
N ASN A 54 -7.58 8.97 -3.77
CA ASN A 54 -8.65 9.84 -3.32
C ASN A 54 -8.35 10.31 -1.89
N ASP A 55 -9.16 11.21 -1.34
CA ASP A 55 -9.07 11.65 0.06
C ASP A 55 -9.41 10.54 1.10
N ALA A 56 -9.48 9.27 0.67
CA ALA A 56 -9.61 8.13 1.55
C ALA A 56 -8.33 7.91 2.36
N THR A 57 -8.51 7.55 3.63
CA THR A 57 -7.43 7.22 4.55
C THR A 57 -7.20 5.72 4.61
N PHE A 58 -6.06 5.31 5.13
CA PHE A 58 -5.76 3.91 5.38
C PHE A 58 -6.82 3.25 6.28
N GLY A 59 -7.32 3.97 7.28
CA GLY A 59 -8.36 3.53 8.22
C GLY A 59 -9.70 3.24 7.55
N ASP A 60 -10.02 3.93 6.43
CA ASP A 60 -11.23 3.61 5.65
C ASP A 60 -11.18 2.21 5.03
N TYR A 61 -9.98 1.66 4.84
CA TYR A 61 -9.77 0.31 4.30
C TYR A 61 -9.38 -0.69 5.38
N TYR A 62 -8.67 -0.25 6.42
CA TYR A 62 -8.15 -1.11 7.48
C TYR A 62 -9.24 -1.38 8.53
N ASP A 63 -9.95 -2.49 8.37
CA ASP A 63 -10.91 -2.94 9.38
C ASP A 63 -10.18 -3.65 10.53
N ASN A 64 -10.44 -3.20 11.77
CA ASN A 64 -9.67 -3.52 12.99
C ASN A 64 -9.92 -4.96 13.51
N GLU A 65 -10.72 -5.78 12.80
CA GLU A 65 -10.99 -7.18 13.14
C GLU A 65 -9.79 -8.09 12.84
N GLY A 66 -8.74 -7.99 13.67
CA GLY A 66 -7.79 -9.06 14.03
C GLY A 66 -7.01 -9.78 12.92
N SER A 67 -7.23 -9.42 11.66
CA SER A 67 -6.69 -10.11 10.50
C SER A 67 -5.38 -9.42 10.13
N SER A 68 -4.31 -10.20 10.01
CA SER A 68 -3.04 -9.73 9.45
C SER A 68 -3.25 -9.43 7.96
N GLN A 69 -3.87 -8.30 7.65
CA GLN A 69 -4.30 -7.95 6.31
C GLN A 69 -3.07 -7.58 5.46
N GLN A 70 -2.91 -8.25 4.33
CA GLN A 70 -1.83 -8.04 3.39
C GLN A 70 -2.29 -7.06 2.30
N PHE A 71 -1.47 -6.05 2.03
CA PHE A 71 -1.63 -5.16 0.88
C PHE A 71 -0.83 -5.74 -0.28
N VAL A 72 -1.43 -5.81 -1.46
CA VAL A 72 -0.76 -6.31 -2.65
C VAL A 72 -0.49 -5.12 -3.56
N VAL A 73 0.78 -4.77 -3.78
CA VAL A 73 1.11 -3.87 -4.87
C VAL A 73 1.29 -4.68 -6.14
N ARG A 74 0.63 -4.28 -7.22
CA ARG A 74 0.94 -4.74 -8.57
C ARG A 74 1.45 -3.57 -9.37
N LEU A 75 2.48 -3.81 -10.17
CA LEU A 75 2.89 -2.85 -11.18
C LEU A 75 2.03 -2.98 -12.42
N VAL A 76 1.70 -1.83 -12.99
CA VAL A 76 1.37 -1.74 -14.42
C VAL A 76 2.72 -1.56 -15.10
N GLY A 77 3.15 -2.55 -15.85
CA GLY A 77 4.49 -2.53 -16.41
C GLY A 77 4.74 -1.32 -17.31
N GLY A 78 5.92 -0.73 -17.17
CA GLY A 78 6.69 -0.23 -18.30
C GLY A 78 7.51 1.03 -18.03
N ILE A 79 8.83 0.84 -17.85
CA ILE A 79 9.83 1.08 -18.92
C ILE A 79 10.79 -0.11 -18.96
#